data_AF-A0A0W8FTD7-F1
#
_entry.id   AF-A0A0W8FTD7-F1
#
_cell.length_a   1.000
_cell.length_b   1.000
_cell.length_c   1.000
_cell.angle_alpha   90.00
_cell.angle_beta   90.00
_cell.angle_gamma   90.00
#
_symmetry.space_group_name_H-M   'P 1'
#
loop_
_entity.id
_entity.type
_entity.pdbx_description
1 polymer ?
#
loop_
_entity_poly.entity_id
_entity_poly.type
_entity_poly.pdbx_seq_one_letter_code
_entity_poly.pdbx_strand_id
1 'polypeptide(L)'
;MPPPGHDTVIMSIAGAVLGALIAGPRHAGGGALMGAAGGAMAGAVSDASRAESARQLEEAYQNRDQARDLHNEKMALHFRRAMSACMEGRGYTVK
;
A
#
# COMPACT_ATOMS: atom_id res chain seq x y z
N MET A 1 -5.24 2.33 6.51
CA MET A 1 -3.99 3.07 6.20
C MET A 1 -4.09 4.42 6.91
N PRO A 2 -3.14 4.79 7.79
CA PRO A 2 -3.16 6.14 8.37
C PRO A 2 -3.07 7.18 7.24
N PRO A 3 -3.74 8.34 7.39
CA PRO A 3 -3.75 9.37 6.37
C PRO A 3 -2.34 9.92 6.11
N PRO A 4 -2.01 10.33 4.87
CA PRO A 4 -0.71 10.92 4.55
C PRO A 4 -0.44 12.13 5.44
N GLY A 5 0.76 12.20 6.02
CA GLY A 5 1.14 13.26 6.97
C GLY A 5 0.94 12.89 8.44
N HIS A 6 0.35 11.74 8.76
CA HIS A 6 0.19 11.28 10.14
C HIS A 6 1.56 11.04 10.80
N ASP A 7 2.48 10.40 10.09
CA ASP A 7 3.83 10.13 10.59
C ASP A 7 4.64 11.44 10.65
N THR A 8 4.45 12.35 9.70
CA THR A 8 5.02 13.70 9.73
C THR A 8 4.62 14.48 11.01
N VAL A 9 3.32 14.48 11.36
CA VAL A 9 2.82 15.18 12.55
C VAL A 9 3.32 14.53 13.83
N ILE A 10 3.22 13.20 13.95
CA ILE A 10 3.69 12.47 15.15
C ILE A 10 5.18 12.69 15.37
N MET A 11 5.97 12.55 14.30
CA MET A 11 7.41 12.65 14.38
C MET A 11 7.84 14.10 14.66
N SER A 12 7.11 15.10 14.16
CA SER A 12 7.34 16.51 14.52
C SER A 12 7.08 16.81 16.00
N ILE A 13 5.99 16.29 16.58
CA ILE A 13 5.68 16.48 18.00
C ILE A 13 6.72 15.76 18.86
N ALA A 14 7.04 14.51 18.52
CA ALA A 14 8.06 13.73 19.22
C ALA A 14 9.43 14.42 19.15
N GLY A 15 9.81 14.91 17.97
CA GLY A 15 11.03 15.67 17.76
C GLY A 15 11.06 16.97 18.56
N ALA A 16 9.94 17.69 18.66
CA ALA A 16 9.83 18.91 19.45
C ALA A 16 10.06 18.66 20.94
N VAL A 17 9.42 17.62 21.49
CA VAL A 17 9.59 17.25 22.90
C VAL A 17 11.03 16.81 23.16
N LEU A 18 11.59 15.97 22.30
CA LEU A 18 12.96 15.49 22.45
C LEU A 18 13.98 16.64 22.35
N GLY A 19 13.79 17.55 21.39
CA GLY A 19 14.64 18.72 21.21
C GLY A 19 14.55 19.70 22.38
N ALA A 20 13.36 19.89 22.97
CA ALA A 20 13.17 20.70 24.16
C ALA A 20 13.89 20.09 25.38
N LEU A 21 13.85 18.76 25.52
CA LEU A 21 14.53 18.05 26.60
C LEU A 21 16.05 18.15 26.47
N ILE A 22 16.60 18.00 25.26
CA ILE A 22 18.05 18.05 25.00
C ILE A 22 18.60 19.47 25.19
N ALA A 23 17.88 20.50 24.74
CA ALA A 23 18.32 21.89 24.86
C ALA A 23 18.26 22.44 26.30
N GLY A 24 17.54 21.75 27.20
CA GLY A 24 17.42 22.13 28.59
C GLY A 24 16.49 23.34 28.82
N PRO A 25 16.18 23.67 30.09
CA PRO A 25 15.08 24.56 30.44
C PRO A 25 15.23 26.01 29.97
N ARG A 26 16.45 26.50 29.75
CA ARG A 26 16.70 27.86 29.24
C ARG A 26 16.62 27.97 27.71
N HIS A 27 16.72 26.85 26.99
CA HIS A 27 16.69 26.81 25.52
C HIS A 27 15.63 25.84 24.97
N ALA A 28 14.66 25.45 25.79
CA ALA A 28 13.61 24.50 25.44
C ALA A 28 12.81 24.93 24.19
N GLY A 29 12.53 26.23 24.03
CA GLY A 29 11.84 26.74 22.84
C GLY A 29 12.64 26.60 21.54
N GLY A 30 13.94 26.89 21.58
CA GLY A 30 14.81 26.72 20.39
C GLY A 30 15.02 25.25 20.05
N GLY A 31 15.23 24.41 21.07
CA GLY A 31 15.33 22.96 20.93
C GLY A 31 14.04 22.34 20.38
N ALA A 32 12.88 22.80 20.84
CA ALA A 32 11.58 22.32 20.35
C ALA A 32 11.38 22.63 18.87
N LEU A 33 11.71 23.83 18.41
CA LEU A 33 11.54 24.21 17.01
C LEU A 33 12.45 23.42 16.08
N MET A 34 13.73 23.27 16.44
CA MET A 34 14.69 22.50 15.65
C MET A 34 14.36 21.00 15.67
N GLY A 35 13.95 20.48 16.83
CA GLY A 35 13.49 19.12 16.98
C GLY A 35 12.21 18.84 16.19
N ALA A 36 11.25 19.77 16.17
CA ALA A 36 10.03 19.68 15.38
C ALA A 36 10.32 19.64 13.88
N ALA A 37 11.20 20.52 13.41
CA ALA A 37 11.61 20.56 12.01
C ALA A 37 12.32 19.26 11.60
N GLY A 38 13.26 18.78 12.42
CA GLY A 38 13.94 17.50 12.19
C GLY A 38 12.98 16.30 12.20
N GLY A 39 12.07 16.27 13.16
CA GLY A 39 11.03 15.25 13.28
C GLY A 39 10.06 15.25 12.09
N ALA A 40 9.60 16.40 11.64
CA ALA A 40 8.74 16.54 10.47
C ALA A 40 9.42 16.00 9.19
N MET A 41 10.70 16.35 8.98
CA MET A 41 11.46 15.85 7.83
C MET A 41 11.61 14.32 7.87
N ALA A 42 11.95 13.76 9.03
CA ALA A 42 12.04 12.31 9.19
C ALA A 42 10.68 11.61 8.96
N GLY A 43 9.60 12.18 9.46
CA GLY A 43 8.24 11.67 9.23
C GLY A 43 7.79 11.78 7.77
N ALA A 44 8.20 12.81 7.03
CA ALA A 44 7.91 12.93 5.60
C ALA A 44 8.63 11.85 4.76
N VAL A 45 9.86 11.49 5.14
CA VAL A 45 10.59 10.38 4.51
C VAL A 45 9.93 9.04 4.83
N SER A 46 9.43 8.85 6.06
CA SER A 46 8.66 7.67 6.45
C SER A 46 7.31 7.57 5.71
N ASP A 47 6.60 8.68 5.54
CA ASP A 47 5.37 8.72 4.74
C ASP A 47 5.65 8.36 3.27
N ALA A 48 6.77 8.84 2.70
CA ALA A 48 7.18 8.52 1.33
C ALA A 48 7.52 7.02 1.15
N SER A 49 8.27 6.44 2.09
CA SER A 49 8.59 5.01 2.05
C SER A 49 7.35 4.13 2.27
N ARG A 50 6.40 4.57 3.10
CA ARG A 50 5.09 3.91 3.25
C ARG A 50 4.29 3.94 1.95
N ALA A 51 4.26 5.08 1.25
CA ALA A 51 3.56 5.21 -0.03
C ALA A 51 4.16 4.28 -1.10
N GLU A 52 5.49 4.15 -1.14
CA GLU A 52 6.18 3.25 -2.06
C GLU A 52 5.95 1.78 -1.71
N SER A 53 6.00 1.42 -0.42
CA SER A 53 5.71 0.04 0.02
C SER A 53 4.26 -0.37 -0.27
N ALA A 54 3.31 0.56 -0.18
CA ALA A 54 1.93 0.31 -0.56
C ALA A 54 1.79 0.03 -2.06
N ARG A 55 2.51 0.79 -2.91
CA ARG A 55 2.54 0.56 -4.37
C ARG A 55 3.15 -0.78 -4.74
N GLN A 56 4.29 -1.14 -4.15
CA GLN A 56 4.92 -2.45 -4.40
C GLN A 56 4.03 -3.61 -4.00
N LEU A 57 3.31 -3.47 -2.87
CA LEU A 57 2.37 -4.48 -2.42
C LEU A 57 1.18 -4.59 -3.38
N GLU A 58 0.65 -3.46 -3.84
CA GLU A 58 -0.44 -3.39 -4.82
C GLU A 58 -0.04 -4.02 -6.17
N GLU A 59 1.16 -3.74 -6.69
CA GLU A 59 1.70 -4.39 -7.89
C GLU A 59 1.84 -5.91 -7.72
N ALA A 60 2.30 -6.36 -6.56
CA ALA A 60 2.39 -7.79 -6.24
C ALA A 60 1.02 -8.46 -6.15
N TYR A 61 -0.01 -7.78 -5.62
CA TYR A 61 -1.38 -8.26 -5.59
C TYR A 61 -2.02 -8.30 -6.99
N GLN A 62 -1.84 -7.25 -7.80
CA GLN A 62 -2.36 -7.20 -9.17
C GLN A 62 -1.82 -8.34 -10.04
N ASN A 63 -0.53 -8.65 -9.94
CA ASN A 63 0.06 -9.77 -10.68
C ASN A 63 -0.49 -11.14 -10.26
N ARG A 64 -0.83 -11.32 -8.97
CA ARG A 64 -1.40 -12.57 -8.46
C ARG A 64 -2.86 -12.75 -8.88
N ASP A 65 -3.64 -11.68 -8.86
CA ASP A 65 -5.04 -11.73 -9.30
C ASP A 65 -5.15 -11.96 -10.81
N GLN A 66 -4.32 -11.29 -11.63
CA GLN A 66 -4.28 -11.57 -13.07
C GLN A 66 -3.97 -13.04 -13.38
N ALA A 67 -2.98 -13.63 -12.70
CA ALA A 67 -2.64 -15.03 -12.92
C ALA A 67 -3.80 -15.99 -12.56
N ARG A 68 -4.54 -15.65 -11.50
CA ARG A 68 -5.69 -16.43 -11.02
C ARG A 68 -6.91 -16.27 -11.93
N ASP A 69 -7.16 -15.08 -12.44
CA ASP A 69 -8.23 -14.80 -13.40
C ASP A 69 -7.98 -15.52 -14.72
N LEU A 70 -6.75 -15.47 -15.24
CA LEU A 70 -6.36 -16.22 -16.44
C LEU A 70 -6.53 -17.74 -16.26
N HIS A 71 -6.26 -18.27 -15.06
CA HIS A 71 -6.49 -19.68 -14.76
C HIS A 71 -7.98 -20.03 -14.77
N ASN A 72 -8.81 -19.20 -14.14
CA ASN A 72 -10.26 -19.38 -14.09
C ASN A 72 -10.90 -19.28 -15.49
N GLU A 73 -10.48 -18.31 -16.30
CA GLU A 73 -10.93 -18.15 -17.69
C GLU A 73 -10.58 -19.36 -18.55
N LYS A 74 -9.34 -19.89 -18.43
CA LYS A 74 -8.94 -21.11 -19.12
C LYS A 74 -9.82 -22.29 -18.75
N MET A 75 -10.07 -22.50 -17.46
CA MET A 75 -10.95 -23.58 -17.00
C MET A 75 -12.38 -23.41 -17.52
N ALA A 76 -12.91 -22.18 -17.53
CA ALA A 76 -14.23 -21.87 -18.07
C ALA A 76 -14.33 -22.10 -19.59
N LEU A 77 -13.26 -21.81 -20.34
CA LEU A 77 -13.18 -22.10 -21.78
C LEU A 77 -13.12 -23.60 -22.05
N HIS A 78 -12.30 -24.34 -21.31
CA HIS A 78 -12.22 -25.80 -21.42
C HIS A 78 -13.56 -26.46 -21.11
N PHE A 79 -14.25 -26.02 -20.05
CA PHE A 79 -15.57 -26.53 -19.71
C PHE A 79 -16.61 -26.25 -20.80
N ARG A 80 -16.64 -25.02 -21.33
CA ARG A 80 -17.54 -24.65 -22.44
C ARG A 80 -17.30 -25.50 -23.68
N ARG A 81 -16.05 -25.73 -24.05
CA ARG A 81 -15.69 -26.58 -25.21
C ARG A 81 -16.09 -28.04 -25.02
N ALA A 82 -15.92 -28.59 -23.81
CA ALA A 82 -16.33 -29.96 -23.52
C ALA A 82 -17.86 -30.12 -23.55
N MET A 83 -18.57 -29.15 -22.96
CA MET A 83 -20.03 -29.13 -22.97
C MET A 83 -20.60 -28.94 -24.36
N SER A 84 -20.02 -28.04 -25.18
CA SER A 84 -20.48 -27.83 -26.56
C SER A 84 -20.35 -29.11 -27.37
N ALA A 85 -19.22 -29.82 -27.28
CA ALA A 85 -19.01 -31.08 -27.98
C ALA A 85 -19.99 -32.19 -27.54
N CYS A 86 -20.31 -32.27 -26.24
CA CYS A 86 -21.29 -33.23 -25.72
C CYS A 86 -22.72 -32.94 -26.25
N MET A 87 -23.11 -31.66 -26.28
CA MET A 87 -24.40 -31.24 -26.82
C MET A 87 -24.50 -31.46 -28.32
N GLU A 88 -23.43 -31.18 -29.07
CA GLU A 88 -23.33 -31.45 -30.51
C GLU A 88 -23.48 -32.95 -30.81
N GLY A 89 -22.79 -33.81 -30.05
CA GLY A 89 -22.92 -35.26 -30.17
C GLY A 89 -24.32 -35.81 -29.83
N ARG A 90 -25.12 -35.03 -29.09
CA ARG A 90 -26.53 -35.32 -28.76
C ARG A 90 -27.51 -34.69 -29.75
N GLY A 91 -27.03 -34.01 -30.80
CA GLY A 91 -27.83 -33.38 -31.85
C GLY A 91 -28.29 -31.96 -31.53
N TYR A 92 -27.84 -31.36 -30.43
CA TYR A 92 -28.14 -29.96 -30.08
C TYR A 92 -27.11 -29.04 -30.73
N THR A 93 -27.57 -28.02 -31.47
CA THR A 93 -26.70 -26.99 -32.05
C THR A 93 -26.48 -25.87 -31.05
N VAL A 94 -25.23 -25.65 -30.63
CA VAL A 94 -24.86 -24.55 -29.71
C VAL A 94 -24.33 -23.39 -30.56
N LYS A 95 -25.03 -22.25 -30.57
CA LYS A 95 -24.61 -21.01 -31.25
C LYS A 95 -24.00 -20.02 -30.26
#